data_AF-T1JVM5-F1
#
_entry.id   AF-T1JVM5-F1
#
_cell.length_a   1.000
_cell.length_b   1.000
_cell.length_c   1.000
_cell.angle_alpha   90.00
_cell.angle_beta   90.00
_cell.angle_gamma   90.00
#
_symmetry.space_group_name_H-M   'P 1'
#
loop_
_entity.id
_entity.type
_entity.pdbx_description
1 polymer ?
#
loop_
_entity_poly.entity_id
_entity_poly.type
_entity_poly.pdbx_seq_one_letter_code
_entity_poly.pdbx_strand_id
1 'polypeptide(L)'
;MIIYTKDKRNNLRVFNNRPEVKQDFAVCKGLDFLHEDLSVRLIGWNELLKILGVKKIFLYEMEIHSNISKVLHYYQNQGIVESTPITLPGDQPNLPGFRHLYLKDKLTAKRQNESIPYNDCLYRNLYSYSYLALLDIDEVMPIQHNNWSQLMDVEEHESLKEKNYSRASYNVHETHWP
;
A
#
# COMPACT_ATOMS: atom_id res chain seq x y z
N MET A 1 -12.27 1.21 9.32
CA MET A 1 -13.21 2.22 8.79
C MET A 1 -14.56 2.05 9.47
N ILE A 2 -14.94 2.94 10.38
CA ILE A 2 -16.26 2.92 11.02
C ILE A 2 -16.94 4.25 10.70
N ILE A 3 -18.04 4.18 9.95
CA ILE A 3 -18.91 5.31 9.65
C ILE A 3 -19.98 5.33 10.75
N TYR A 4 -20.02 6.38 11.56
CA TYR A 4 -21.10 6.57 12.54
C TYR A 4 -22.37 7.02 11.81
N THR A 5 -23.41 6.19 11.77
CA THR A 5 -24.75 6.60 11.34
C THR A 5 -25.71 6.60 12.51
N LYS A 6 -26.50 7.68 12.64
CA LYS A 6 -27.50 7.93 13.70
C LYS A 6 -28.76 7.04 13.61
N ASP A 7 -28.72 5.97 12.84
CA ASP A 7 -29.83 5.05 12.61
C ASP A 7 -29.31 3.60 12.67
N LYS A 8 -29.98 2.71 13.42
CA LYS A 8 -29.55 1.32 13.68
C LYS A 8 -29.83 0.43 12.47
N ARG A 9 -29.26 0.77 11.32
CA ARG A 9 -29.20 -0.11 10.13
C ARG A 9 -27.74 -0.43 9.88
N ASN A 10 -27.43 -1.71 9.71
CA ASN A 10 -26.08 -2.15 9.39
C ASN A 10 -25.80 -1.81 7.91
N ASN A 11 -25.41 -0.55 7.65
CA ASN A 11 -25.06 -0.03 6.32
C ASN A 11 -23.66 -0.49 5.84
N LEU A 12 -23.11 -1.54 6.45
CA LEU A 12 -21.84 -2.12 6.03
C LEU A 12 -22.01 -2.77 4.66
N ARG A 13 -21.45 -2.12 3.63
CA ARG A 13 -21.23 -2.77 2.33
C ARG A 13 -20.19 -3.87 2.51
N VAL A 14 -20.61 -5.11 2.34
CA VAL A 14 -19.71 -6.25 2.27
C VAL A 14 -19.08 -6.27 0.88
N PHE A 15 -17.79 -5.98 0.80
CA PHE A 15 -17.00 -6.13 -0.42
C PHE A 15 -16.30 -7.50 -0.36
N ASN A 16 -16.79 -8.47 -1.13
CA ASN A 16 -16.19 -9.80 -1.25
C ASN A 16 -15.97 -10.14 -2.73
N ASN A 17 -15.16 -9.33 -3.40
CA ASN A 17 -14.81 -9.58 -4.79
C ASN A 17 -13.81 -10.73 -4.86
N ARG A 18 -14.21 -11.83 -5.49
CA ARG A 18 -13.40 -13.03 -5.68
C ARG A 18 -13.33 -13.34 -7.16
N PRO A 19 -12.44 -12.68 -7.92
CA PRO A 19 -12.26 -13.00 -9.32
C PRO A 19 -11.81 -14.47 -9.46
N GLU A 20 -12.20 -15.11 -10.57
CA GLU A 20 -11.80 -16.50 -10.84
C GLU A 20 -10.28 -16.64 -10.96
N VAL A 21 -9.62 -15.59 -11.49
CA VAL A 21 -8.18 -15.54 -11.68
C VAL A 21 -7.60 -14.40 -10.86
N LYS A 22 -6.64 -14.73 -10.00
CA LYS A 22 -5.83 -13.76 -9.27
C LYS A 22 -4.83 -13.09 -10.21
N GLN A 23 -4.62 -11.80 -10.01
CA GLN A 23 -3.51 -11.05 -10.58
C GLN A 23 -2.22 -11.32 -9.78
N ASP A 24 -1.06 -11.03 -10.35
CA ASP A 24 0.24 -11.36 -9.71
C ASP A 24 0.49 -10.52 -8.44
N PHE A 25 0.93 -9.28 -8.61
CA PHE A 25 1.37 -8.39 -7.54
C PHE A 25 0.58 -7.09 -7.50
N ALA A 26 0.30 -6.66 -6.28
CA ALA A 26 -0.08 -5.29 -6.00
C ALA A 26 0.72 -4.73 -4.82
N VAL A 27 0.79 -3.41 -4.74
CA VAL A 27 1.51 -2.67 -3.69
C VAL A 27 0.54 -1.83 -2.90
N CYS A 28 0.74 -1.75 -1.59
CA CYS A 28 -0.05 -0.90 -0.68
C CYS A 28 0.86 0.10 0.04
N LYS A 29 0.47 1.38 0.07
CA LYS A 29 1.18 2.41 0.85
C LYS A 29 0.27 3.54 1.35
N GLY A 30 0.47 4.01 2.58
CA GLY A 30 -0.13 5.22 3.11
C GLY A 30 0.72 6.48 2.88
N LEU A 31 0.10 7.61 2.60
CA LEU A 31 0.73 8.88 2.25
C LEU A 31 0.31 10.03 3.20
N ASP A 32 1.31 10.71 3.78
CA ASP A 32 1.14 11.92 4.60
C ASP A 32 2.32 12.90 4.35
N PHE A 33 2.26 13.61 3.23
CA PHE A 33 3.32 14.50 2.73
C PHE A 33 2.76 15.88 2.43
N LEU A 34 2.28 16.59 3.45
CA LEU A 34 1.66 17.91 3.27
C LEU A 34 2.65 18.97 2.77
N HIS A 35 3.85 19.01 3.33
CA HIS A 35 4.85 20.06 3.07
C HIS A 35 6.00 19.61 2.16
N GLU A 36 5.99 18.36 1.72
CA GLU A 36 7.05 17.75 0.93
C GLU A 36 6.52 17.39 -0.46
N ASP A 37 7.11 17.98 -1.49
CA ASP A 37 6.77 17.63 -2.86
C ASP A 37 7.59 16.43 -3.34
N LEU A 38 7.01 15.25 -3.21
CA LEU A 38 7.60 13.99 -3.67
C LEU A 38 7.15 13.59 -5.08
N SER A 39 6.53 14.49 -5.85
CA SER A 39 5.92 14.18 -7.14
C SER A 39 6.89 13.47 -8.11
N VAL A 40 8.12 13.97 -8.24
CA VAL A 40 9.14 13.38 -9.15
C VAL A 40 9.53 11.98 -8.70
N ARG A 41 9.74 11.78 -7.40
CA ARG A 41 10.07 10.45 -6.84
C ARG A 41 8.92 9.48 -7.03
N LEU A 42 7.69 9.94 -6.80
CA LEU A 42 6.49 9.14 -6.96
C LEU A 42 6.27 8.71 -8.42
N ILE A 43 6.53 9.60 -9.40
CA ILE A 43 6.52 9.23 -10.82
C ILE A 43 7.53 8.12 -11.09
N GLY A 44 8.79 8.30 -10.67
CA GLY A 44 9.83 7.30 -10.86
C GLY A 44 9.48 5.95 -10.22
N TRP A 45 8.97 5.98 -8.99
CA TRP A 45 8.55 4.79 -8.26
C TRP A 45 7.39 4.06 -8.95
N ASN A 46 6.35 4.77 -9.39
CA ASN A 46 5.22 4.17 -10.11
C ASN A 46 5.65 3.50 -11.43
N GLU A 47 6.49 4.19 -12.23
CA GLU A 47 7.00 3.60 -13.49
C GLU A 47 7.88 2.38 -13.23
N LEU A 48 8.71 2.43 -12.18
CA LEU A 48 9.59 1.33 -11.83
C LEU A 48 8.79 0.11 -11.35
N LEU A 49 7.82 0.28 -10.46
CA LEU A 49 6.93 -0.80 -10.02
C LEU A 49 6.18 -1.43 -11.20
N LYS A 50 5.73 -0.62 -12.17
CA LYS A 50 5.08 -1.10 -13.39
C LYS A 50 6.04 -1.96 -14.23
N ILE A 51 7.28 -1.53 -14.42
CA ILE A 51 8.32 -2.31 -15.13
C ILE A 51 8.56 -3.65 -14.41
N LEU A 52 8.55 -3.64 -13.08
CA LEU A 52 8.76 -4.82 -12.24
C LEU A 52 7.55 -5.76 -12.16
N GLY A 53 6.49 -5.47 -12.90
CA GLY A 53 5.33 -6.36 -13.06
C GLY A 53 4.19 -6.12 -12.08
N VAL A 54 4.25 -5.07 -11.26
CA VAL A 54 3.14 -4.68 -10.37
C VAL A 54 1.92 -4.27 -11.21
N LYS A 55 0.76 -4.88 -10.91
CA LYS A 55 -0.48 -4.64 -11.66
C LYS A 55 -1.27 -3.44 -11.14
N LYS A 56 -1.20 -3.20 -9.83
CA LYS A 56 -1.97 -2.14 -9.17
C LYS A 56 -1.24 -1.62 -7.94
N ILE A 57 -1.34 -0.32 -7.71
CA ILE A 57 -0.81 0.36 -6.52
C ILE A 57 -1.97 1.01 -5.77
N PHE A 58 -2.19 0.58 -4.53
CA PHE A 58 -3.21 1.10 -3.64
C PHE A 58 -2.60 2.11 -2.69
N LEU A 59 -3.00 3.36 -2.82
CA LEU A 59 -2.48 4.48 -2.05
C LEU A 59 -3.57 5.01 -1.12
N TYR A 60 -3.20 5.23 0.14
CA TYR A 60 -4.11 5.76 1.15
C TYR A 60 -3.64 7.16 1.53
N GLU A 61 -4.34 8.19 1.08
CA GLU A 61 -3.92 9.57 1.27
C GLU A 61 -4.61 10.21 2.49
N MET A 62 -3.82 10.88 3.33
CA MET A 62 -4.34 11.74 4.41
C MET A 62 -4.19 13.22 4.04
N GLU A 63 -2.97 13.75 4.11
CA GLU A 63 -2.64 15.10 3.67
C GLU A 63 -1.44 15.02 2.75
N ILE A 64 -1.65 15.40 1.50
CA ILE A 64 -0.64 15.33 0.46
C ILE A 64 -0.48 16.68 -0.21
N HIS A 65 0.72 16.94 -0.68
CA HIS A 65 1.02 18.13 -1.46
C HIS A 65 0.17 18.17 -2.74
N SER A 66 -0.26 19.37 -3.16
CA SER A 66 -1.12 19.53 -4.34
C SER A 66 -0.54 18.97 -5.64
N ASN A 67 0.80 18.97 -5.77
CA ASN A 67 1.46 18.36 -6.93
C ASN A 67 1.41 16.82 -6.87
N ILE A 68 1.48 16.21 -5.69
CA ILE A 68 1.33 14.77 -5.52
C ILE A 68 -0.09 14.37 -5.96
N SER A 69 -1.12 15.13 -5.58
CA SER A 69 -2.49 14.87 -6.04
C SER A 69 -2.62 14.84 -7.57
N LYS A 70 -1.89 15.70 -8.30
CA LYS A 70 -1.88 15.69 -9.77
C LYS A 70 -1.27 14.41 -10.32
N VAL A 71 -0.17 13.94 -9.72
CA VAL A 71 0.49 12.68 -10.10
C VAL A 71 -0.43 11.49 -9.83
N LEU A 72 -1.06 11.43 -8.65
CA LEU A 72 -2.01 10.37 -8.31
C LEU A 72 -3.17 10.33 -9.31
N HIS A 73 -3.77 11.47 -9.61
CA HIS A 73 -4.85 11.55 -10.59
C HIS A 73 -4.44 11.07 -11.99
N TYR A 74 -3.22 11.42 -12.44
CA TYR A 74 -2.68 10.92 -13.70
C TYR A 74 -2.60 9.38 -13.73
N TYR A 75 -2.04 8.75 -12.71
CA TYR A 75 -1.92 7.29 -12.64
C TYR A 75 -3.24 6.57 -12.34
N GLN A 76 -4.19 7.23 -11.66
CA GLN A 76 -5.56 6.74 -11.50
C GLN A 76 -6.27 6.64 -12.85
N ASN A 77 -6.13 7.65 -13.71
CA ASN A 77 -6.73 7.64 -15.05
C ASN A 77 -6.13 6.57 -15.96
N GLN A 78 -4.88 6.16 -15.72
CA GLN A 78 -4.27 5.01 -16.38
C GLN A 78 -4.67 3.66 -15.79
N GLY A 79 -5.40 3.66 -14.66
CA GLY A 79 -5.82 2.45 -13.98
C GLY A 79 -4.71 1.75 -13.18
N ILE A 80 -3.52 2.35 -13.04
CA ILE A 80 -2.38 1.77 -12.31
C ILE A 80 -2.52 2.04 -10.81
N VAL A 81 -2.92 3.25 -10.45
CA VAL A 81 -3.08 3.67 -9.05
C VAL A 81 -4.55 3.67 -8.67
N GLU A 82 -4.84 3.32 -7.42
CA GLU A 82 -6.11 3.60 -6.75
C GLU A 82 -5.80 4.39 -5.47
N SER A 83 -6.19 5.66 -5.43
CA SER A 83 -6.06 6.48 -4.23
C SER A 83 -7.35 6.47 -3.42
N THR A 84 -7.25 6.18 -2.13
CA THR A 84 -8.35 6.19 -1.16
C THR A 84 -8.06 7.23 -0.07
N PRO A 85 -8.82 8.33 -0.01
CA PRO A 85 -8.72 9.29 1.09
C PRO A 85 -9.11 8.65 2.42
N ILE A 86 -8.30 8.86 3.46
CA ILE A 86 -8.56 8.37 4.81
C ILE A 86 -8.40 9.45 5.88
N THR A 87 -8.99 9.19 7.04
CA THR A 87 -8.91 10.02 8.25
C THR A 87 -8.40 9.20 9.42
N LEU A 88 -7.85 9.86 10.43
CA LEU A 88 -7.50 9.20 11.70
C LEU A 88 -8.78 8.75 12.41
N PRO A 89 -8.81 7.54 13.00
CA PRO A 89 -9.98 7.02 13.70
C PRO A 89 -10.12 7.61 15.11
N GLY A 90 -11.33 7.49 15.67
CA GLY A 90 -11.64 7.90 17.03
C GLY A 90 -11.54 9.42 17.21
N ASP A 91 -11.11 9.84 18.40
CA ASP A 91 -11.02 11.25 18.79
C ASP A 91 -9.68 11.91 18.38
N GLN A 92 -9.00 11.32 17.40
CA GLN A 92 -7.74 11.85 16.88
C GLN A 92 -7.97 13.09 15.99
N PRO A 93 -7.01 14.02 15.93
CA PRO A 93 -7.19 15.26 15.18
C PRO A 93 -7.26 15.00 13.68
N ASN A 94 -8.35 15.43 13.05
CA ASN A 94 -8.56 15.37 11.60
C ASN A 94 -8.63 16.76 10.93
N LEU A 95 -8.29 17.81 11.67
CA LEU A 95 -8.19 19.15 11.09
C LEU A 95 -6.96 19.23 10.16
N PRO A 96 -7.11 19.81 8.96
CA PRO A 96 -5.99 20.03 8.03
C PRO A 96 -4.80 20.71 8.70
N GLY A 97 -3.58 20.24 8.43
CA GLY A 97 -2.34 20.70 9.03
C GLY A 97 -2.10 20.16 10.44
N PHE A 98 -3.10 20.23 11.34
CA PHE A 98 -2.97 19.68 12.69
C PHE A 98 -2.80 18.16 12.69
N ARG A 99 -3.48 17.46 11.77
CA ARG A 99 -3.31 16.01 11.60
C ARG A 99 -1.88 15.64 11.21
N HIS A 100 -1.32 16.32 10.21
CA HIS A 100 0.07 16.11 9.80
C HIS A 100 1.06 16.39 10.94
N LEU A 101 0.88 17.51 11.66
CA LEU A 101 1.70 17.85 12.83
C LEU A 101 1.59 16.82 13.95
N TYR A 102 0.39 16.31 14.23
CA TYR A 102 0.16 15.27 15.22
C TYR A 102 0.90 13.98 14.89
N LEU A 103 0.80 13.50 13.63
CA LEU A 103 1.50 12.29 13.19
C LEU A 103 3.02 12.47 13.15
N LYS A 104 3.49 13.68 12.84
CA LYS A 104 4.92 14.02 12.85
C LYS A 104 5.50 14.03 14.28
N ASP A 105 4.78 14.59 15.25
CA ASP A 105 5.24 14.71 16.64
C ASP A 105 5.06 13.40 17.44
N LYS A 106 4.00 12.64 17.16
CA LYS A 106 3.66 11.40 17.88
C LYS A 106 3.96 10.16 17.03
N LEU A 107 5.23 9.78 16.98
CA LEU A 107 5.69 8.62 16.20
C LEU A 107 4.94 7.32 16.52
N THR A 108 4.62 7.06 17.79
CA THR A 108 3.83 5.88 18.18
C THR A 108 2.44 5.90 17.57
N ALA A 109 1.77 7.06 17.62
CA ALA A 109 0.46 7.22 17.00
C ALA A 109 0.55 7.05 15.48
N LYS A 110 1.59 7.61 14.84
CA LYS A 110 1.85 7.40 13.41
C LYS A 110 1.91 5.91 13.05
N ARG A 111 2.77 5.13 13.73
CA ARG A 111 2.93 3.69 13.49
C ARG A 111 1.66 2.88 13.74
N GLN A 112 0.91 3.22 14.79
CA GLN A 112 -0.38 2.58 15.08
C GLN A 112 -1.41 2.84 13.97
N ASN A 113 -1.46 4.08 13.48
CA ASN A 113 -2.39 4.45 12.41
C ASN A 113 -1.98 3.89 11.04
N GLU A 114 -0.68 3.69 10.76
CA GLU A 114 -0.20 3.07 9.52
C GLU A 114 -0.68 1.62 9.34
N SER A 115 -0.88 0.88 10.44
CA SER A 115 -1.41 -0.48 10.39
C SER A 115 -2.83 -0.55 9.79
N ILE A 116 -3.62 0.52 9.88
CA ILE A 116 -5.02 0.54 9.45
C ILE A 116 -5.15 0.44 7.93
N PRO A 117 -4.54 1.33 7.11
CA PRO A 117 -4.59 1.22 5.66
C PRO A 117 -3.94 -0.07 5.14
N TYR A 118 -2.88 -0.57 5.79
CA TYR A 118 -2.27 -1.84 5.38
C TYR A 118 -3.22 -3.02 5.53
N ASN A 119 -3.94 -3.09 6.66
CA ASN A 119 -4.95 -4.12 6.86
C ASN A 119 -6.14 -3.96 5.90
N ASP A 120 -6.65 -2.73 5.70
CA ASP A 120 -7.73 -2.50 4.73
C ASP A 120 -7.31 -2.97 3.32
N CYS A 121 -6.09 -2.61 2.90
CA CYS A 121 -5.55 -2.99 1.60
C CYS A 121 -5.44 -4.51 1.47
N LEU A 122 -4.88 -5.17 2.49
CA LEU A 122 -4.75 -6.62 2.53
C LEU A 122 -6.10 -7.30 2.37
N TYR A 123 -7.07 -7.00 3.23
CA TYR A 123 -8.35 -7.69 3.23
C TYR A 123 -9.21 -7.40 2.00
N ARG A 124 -9.13 -6.18 1.46
CA ARG A 124 -9.83 -5.81 0.22
C ARG A 124 -9.31 -6.56 -1.00
N ASN A 125 -8.02 -6.87 -1.01
CA ASN A 125 -7.31 -7.39 -2.19
C ASN A 125 -6.86 -8.85 -2.04
N LEU A 126 -7.08 -9.49 -0.89
CA LEU A 126 -6.64 -10.84 -0.55
C LEU A 126 -7.03 -11.91 -1.60
N TYR A 127 -8.20 -11.75 -2.22
CA TYR A 127 -8.70 -12.68 -3.23
C TYR A 127 -8.43 -12.22 -4.67
N SER A 128 -7.97 -11.00 -4.87
CA SER A 128 -7.74 -10.43 -6.21
C SER A 128 -6.28 -10.55 -6.65
N TYR A 129 -5.33 -10.63 -5.72
CA TYR A 129 -3.90 -10.75 -6.01
C TYR A 129 -3.28 -11.98 -5.33
N SER A 130 -2.21 -12.50 -5.92
CA SER A 130 -1.42 -13.60 -5.37
C SER A 130 -0.50 -13.09 -4.26
N TYR A 131 0.12 -11.92 -4.47
CA TYR A 131 0.96 -11.27 -3.47
C TYR A 131 0.64 -9.79 -3.33
N LEU A 132 0.76 -9.30 -2.11
CA LEU A 132 0.64 -7.89 -1.75
C LEU A 132 1.91 -7.48 -1.00
N ALA A 133 2.57 -6.43 -1.49
CA ALA A 133 3.72 -5.85 -0.81
C ALA A 133 3.36 -4.55 -0.12
N LEU A 134 3.90 -4.35 1.08
CA LEU A 134 3.90 -3.07 1.77
C LEU A 134 5.27 -2.44 1.49
N LEU A 135 5.31 -1.37 0.70
CA LEU A 135 6.55 -0.68 0.32
C LEU A 135 6.44 0.82 0.54
N ASP A 136 7.51 1.41 1.03
CA ASP A 136 7.68 2.85 1.07
C ASP A 136 8.11 3.39 -0.32
N ILE A 137 7.93 4.69 -0.58
CA ILE A 137 8.17 5.29 -1.91
C ILE A 137 9.66 5.25 -2.29
N ASP A 138 10.54 5.19 -1.31
CA ASP A 138 11.99 5.04 -1.46
C ASP A 138 12.45 3.59 -1.50
N GLU A 139 11.54 2.62 -1.34
CA GLU A 139 11.83 1.19 -1.43
C GLU A 139 11.41 0.62 -2.79
N VAL A 140 12.30 -0.17 -3.40
CA VAL A 140 12.09 -0.88 -4.66
C VAL A 140 12.88 -2.19 -4.62
N MET A 141 12.35 -3.29 -5.15
CA MET A 141 13.13 -4.55 -5.28
C MET A 141 12.77 -5.22 -6.60
N PRO A 142 13.71 -5.65 -7.47
CA PRO A 142 14.38 -6.95 -7.29
C PRO A 142 15.83 -6.95 -7.84
N ILE A 143 16.78 -7.42 -7.05
CA ILE A 143 18.22 -7.15 -7.29
C ILE A 143 18.90 -8.15 -8.23
N GLN A 144 18.39 -9.38 -8.33
CA GLN A 144 18.96 -10.42 -9.19
C GLN A 144 17.92 -11.01 -10.18
N HIS A 145 16.73 -10.44 -10.22
CA HIS A 145 15.61 -10.92 -11.02
C HIS A 145 15.00 -9.76 -11.82
N ASN A 146 14.34 -10.08 -12.94
CA ASN A 146 13.79 -9.03 -13.81
C ASN A 146 12.46 -8.46 -13.29
N ASN A 147 11.75 -9.20 -12.45
CA ASN A 147 10.45 -8.81 -11.90
C ASN A 147 10.14 -9.56 -10.60
N TRP A 148 9.06 -9.17 -9.93
CA TRP A 148 8.67 -9.73 -8.64
C TRP A 148 8.22 -11.19 -8.73
N SER A 149 7.61 -11.59 -9.85
CA SER A 149 7.19 -12.98 -10.05
C SER A 149 8.37 -13.93 -9.98
N GLN A 150 9.46 -13.60 -10.69
CA GLN A 150 10.69 -14.39 -10.67
C GLN A 150 11.34 -14.45 -9.28
N LEU A 151 11.31 -13.33 -8.54
CA LEU A 151 11.79 -13.31 -7.16
C LEU A 151 10.98 -14.28 -6.29
N MET A 152 9.64 -14.23 -6.37
CA MET A 152 8.78 -15.09 -5.57
C MET A 152 8.88 -16.57 -5.96
N ASP A 153 9.04 -16.89 -7.24
CA ASP A 153 9.25 -18.28 -7.67
C ASP A 153 10.46 -18.92 -6.95
N VAL A 154 11.54 -18.15 -6.78
CA VAL A 154 12.74 -18.61 -6.05
C VAL A 154 12.47 -18.70 -4.55
N GLU A 155 11.90 -17.66 -3.95
CA GLU A 155 11.64 -17.61 -2.50
C GLU A 155 10.65 -18.69 -2.05
N GLU A 156 9.62 -18.99 -2.85
CA GLU A 156 8.69 -20.09 -2.56
C GLU A 156 9.39 -21.45 -2.62
N HIS A 157 10.20 -21.66 -3.66
CA HIS A 157 10.94 -22.90 -3.82
C HIS A 157 11.94 -23.15 -2.67
N GLU A 158 12.70 -22.13 -2.26
CA GLU A 158 13.64 -22.26 -1.14
C GLU A 158 12.90 -22.42 0.20
N SER A 159 11.78 -21.70 0.40
CA SER A 159 10.95 -21.88 1.58
C SER A 159 10.44 -23.32 1.73
N LEU A 160 10.01 -23.94 0.64
CA LEU A 160 9.48 -25.31 0.65
C LEU A 160 10.55 -26.36 0.99
N LYS A 161 11.82 -26.10 0.64
CA LYS A 161 12.96 -26.95 1.04
C LYS A 161 13.22 -26.88 2.55
N GLU A 162 13.11 -25.70 3.15
CA GLU A 162 13.30 -25.53 4.58
C GLU A 162 12.15 -26.20 5.36
N LYS A 163 10.91 -25.94 4.93
CA LYS A 163 9.70 -26.51 5.51
C LYS A 163 8.67 -26.77 4.42
N ASN A 164 8.14 -27.99 4.38
CA ASN A 164 7.20 -28.44 3.34
C ASN A 164 5.77 -27.89 3.54
N TYR A 165 5.62 -26.56 3.62
CA TYR A 165 4.34 -25.85 3.58
C TYR A 165 4.51 -24.44 3.01
N SER A 166 3.48 -23.91 2.35
CA SER A 166 3.44 -22.54 1.82
C SER A 166 3.40 -21.50 2.94
N ARG A 167 4.21 -20.44 2.85
CA ARG A 167 4.18 -19.35 3.84
C ARG A 167 3.04 -18.38 3.54
N ALA A 168 2.49 -17.79 4.59
CA ALA A 168 1.50 -16.71 4.47
C ALA A 168 2.15 -15.33 4.23
N SER A 169 3.46 -15.22 4.47
CA SER A 169 4.23 -13.99 4.33
C SER A 169 5.70 -14.31 4.08
N TYR A 170 6.36 -13.45 3.30
CA TYR A 170 7.78 -13.52 2.99
C TYR A 170 8.42 -12.19 3.40
N ASN A 171 9.59 -12.26 4.02
CA ASN A 171 10.39 -11.08 4.33
C ASN A 171 11.63 -11.14 3.46
N VAL A 172 11.78 -10.17 2.57
CA VAL A 172 12.94 -10.05 1.70
C VAL A 172 13.85 -8.98 2.28
N HIS A 173 15.12 -9.30 2.47
CA HIS A 173 16.11 -8.37 3.01
C HIS A 173 17.19 -8.09 1.97
N GLU A 174 17.48 -6.81 1.76
CA GLU A 174 18.71 -6.38 1.10
C GLU A 174 19.88 -6.64 2.05
N THR A 175 20.72 -7.63 1.73
CA THR A 175 21.94 -7.92 2.51
C THR A 175 23.21 -7.37 1.85
N HIS A 176 23.10 -6.80 0.64
CA HIS A 176 24.21 -6.15 -0.04
C HIS A 176 24.14 -4.64 0.14
N TRP A 177 24.87 -4.14 1.13
CA TRP A 177 25.32 -2.75 1.18
C TRP A 177 26.82 -2.73 0.81
N PRO A 178 27.30 -1.82 -0.05
CA PRO A 178 28.74 -1.66 -0.33
C PRO A 178 29.55 -1.22 0.89
#